data_AF-G0NE72-F1
#
_entry.id   AF-G0NE72-F1
#
_cell.length_a   1.000
_cell.length_b   1.000
_cell.length_c   1.000
_cell.angle_alpha   90.00
_cell.angle_beta   90.00
_cell.angle_gamma   90.00
#
_symmetry.space_group_name_H-M   'P 1'
#
loop_
_entity.id
_entity.type
_entity.pdbx_description
1 polymer ?
#
loop_
_entity_poly.entity_id
_entity_poly.type
_entity_poly.pdbx_seq_one_letter_code
_entity_poly.pdbx_strand_id
1 'polypeptide(L)'
;MDSRLRRYRLVQYVSKVLQSKSVLFLCFLLFLLSYLFLLQFSKPCNSRLPPQIDPNCYCKSQKTGEVYNFCYVDPQNSTSIGKKFNCSYVETLEELKLLNNPGPFPPISNFYKNQDDIVFASITSDDHYSVHAETFATLRSYYPTHKYILYGLNMTQPYIDKLPKNDINFEFRPFDTSRYPKYVETWLHYRFKSIILAEILRDYENVWYIDAHLEALKPEFISTFFEEANSDRLTEDFSPVISFISTWHSNFAVLHPGLLDYLPTNSIQLLKEIYQVGSGALHIPRTSETIEIFKWFVLCALEEKCMNPPGAQLHCEFRPNTMDDYANCFRYDQSVLNLLLLNQYQDHLKYGFYQSFLNLFRFNRYHFPYKFFSKHRFFDRIDI
;
A
#
# COMPACT_ATOMS: atom_id res chain seq x y z
N MET A 1 4.20 56.58 45.19
CA MET A 1 5.46 56.44 44.42
C MET A 1 5.19 55.55 43.21
N ASP A 2 5.40 56.09 42.02
CA ASP A 2 4.83 55.65 40.74
C ASP A 2 5.49 54.38 40.14
N SER A 3 4.67 53.41 39.71
CA SER A 3 5.07 52.15 39.07
C SER A 3 5.68 52.33 37.67
N ARG A 4 5.49 53.51 37.04
CA ARG A 4 6.10 53.85 35.75
C ARG A 4 7.61 54.10 35.84
N LEU A 5 8.12 54.59 36.98
CA LEU A 5 9.55 54.83 37.18
C LEU A 5 10.37 53.53 37.34
N ARG A 6 9.77 52.43 37.81
CA ARG A 6 10.44 51.11 37.90
C ARG A 6 10.64 50.46 36.53
N ARG A 7 9.67 50.55 35.60
CA ARG A 7 9.81 50.00 34.24
C ARG A 7 10.91 50.70 33.43
N TYR A 8 11.02 52.03 33.54
CA TYR A 8 12.05 52.77 32.81
C TYR A 8 13.48 52.41 33.26
N ARG A 9 13.71 52.21 34.57
CA ARG A 9 15.02 51.80 35.09
C ARG A 9 15.39 50.36 34.70
N LEU A 10 14.41 49.44 34.66
CA LEU A 10 14.65 48.06 34.23
C LEU A 10 15.05 47.98 32.74
N VAL A 11 14.35 48.72 31.88
CA VAL A 11 14.62 48.75 30.43
C VAL A 11 16.00 49.36 30.12
N GLN A 12 16.39 50.42 30.83
CA GLN A 12 17.74 50.99 30.69
C GLN A 12 18.85 50.07 31.22
N TYR A 13 18.59 49.32 32.29
CA TYR A 13 19.56 48.35 32.83
C TYR A 13 19.75 47.15 31.90
N VAL A 14 18.67 46.60 31.36
CA VAL A 14 18.72 45.50 30.37
C VAL A 14 19.41 45.95 29.07
N SER A 15 19.14 47.17 28.61
CA SER A 15 19.83 47.78 27.45
C SER A 15 21.34 47.93 27.66
N LYS A 16 21.78 48.37 28.85
CA LYS A 16 23.21 48.49 29.18
C LYS A 16 23.92 47.14 29.31
N VAL A 17 23.24 46.12 29.86
CA VAL A 17 23.80 44.76 30.00
C VAL A 17 23.93 44.08 28.63
N LEU A 18 22.95 44.28 27.73
CA LEU A 18 23.01 43.80 26.35
C LEU A 18 24.06 44.53 25.49
N GLN A 19 24.47 45.75 25.83
CA GLN A 19 25.56 46.47 25.15
C GLN A 19 26.97 46.14 25.68
N SER A 20 27.08 45.31 26.73
CA SER A 20 28.37 44.83 27.19
C SER A 20 28.99 43.91 26.14
N LYS A 21 30.19 44.25 25.66
CA LYS A 21 30.96 43.43 24.71
C LYS A 21 31.10 41.98 25.19
N SER A 22 31.17 41.76 26.50
CA SER A 22 31.28 40.44 27.12
C SER A 22 30.00 39.61 26.97
N VAL A 23 28.82 40.23 27.02
CA VAL A 23 27.53 39.55 26.86
C VAL A 23 27.26 39.23 25.40
N LEU A 24 27.58 40.16 24.48
CA LEU A 24 27.51 39.90 23.04
C LEU A 24 28.43 38.75 22.63
N PHE A 25 29.64 38.71 23.18
CA PHE A 25 30.61 37.65 22.92
C PHE A 25 30.12 36.28 23.42
N LEU A 26 29.48 36.24 24.60
CA LEU A 26 28.90 35.01 25.15
C LEU A 26 27.74 34.49 24.30
N CYS A 27 26.85 35.38 23.85
CA CYS A 27 25.75 35.02 22.94
C CYS A 27 26.29 34.52 21.58
N PHE A 28 27.33 35.16 21.04
CA PHE A 28 27.99 34.71 19.82
C PHE A 28 28.63 33.33 20.00
N LEU A 29 29.29 33.06 21.14
CA LEU A 29 29.88 31.76 21.43
C LEU A 29 28.82 30.66 21.54
N LEU A 30 27.69 30.94 22.19
CA LEU A 30 26.58 29.98 22.29
C LEU A 30 25.94 29.70 20.93
N PHE A 31 25.83 30.71 20.07
CA PHE A 31 25.36 30.55 18.70
C PHE A 31 26.36 29.78 17.83
N LEU A 32 27.66 30.01 18.02
CA LEU A 32 28.71 29.28 17.31
C LEU A 32 28.75 27.81 17.75
N LEU A 33 28.58 27.54 19.05
CA LEU A 33 28.51 26.19 19.61
C LEU A 33 27.26 25.46 19.14
N SER A 34 26.08 26.11 19.09
CA SER A 34 24.86 25.50 18.56
C SER A 34 24.98 25.24 17.05
N TYR A 35 25.59 26.16 16.30
CA TYR A 35 25.87 25.98 14.87
C TYR A 35 26.86 24.83 14.61
N LEU A 36 27.93 24.71 15.41
CA LEU A 36 28.87 23.60 15.33
C LEU A 36 28.23 22.26 15.75
N PHE A 37 27.32 22.28 16.72
CA PHE A 37 26.54 21.10 17.11
C PHE A 37 25.59 20.68 15.96
N LEU A 38 24.89 21.64 15.34
CA LEU A 38 24.07 21.39 14.15
C LEU A 38 24.90 20.83 12.98
N LEU A 39 26.14 21.29 12.80
CA LEU A 39 27.07 20.75 11.79
C LEU A 39 27.54 19.32 12.10
N GLN A 40 27.60 18.91 13.36
CA GLN A 40 27.91 17.53 13.75
C GLN A 40 26.71 16.57 13.54
N PHE A 41 25.48 17.08 13.61
CA PHE A 41 24.26 16.30 13.34
C PHE A 41 23.81 16.36 11.87
N SER A 42 24.28 17.32 11.08
CA SER A 42 24.24 17.25 9.62
C SER A 42 25.27 16.22 9.15
N LYS A 43 24.94 14.93 9.31
CA LYS A 43 25.61 13.90 8.52
C LYS A 43 25.48 14.33 7.06
N PRO A 44 26.58 14.41 6.29
CA PRO A 44 26.45 14.49 4.85
C PRO A 44 25.58 13.31 4.44
N CYS A 45 24.47 13.58 3.75
CA CYS A 45 23.78 12.55 3.01
C CYS A 45 24.83 12.03 2.02
N ASN A 46 25.51 10.94 2.38
CA ASN A 46 26.32 10.19 1.45
C ASN A 46 25.32 9.72 0.41
N SER A 47 25.19 10.47 -0.67
CA SER A 47 24.64 9.99 -1.92
C SER A 47 25.54 8.84 -2.35
N ARG A 48 25.26 7.64 -1.82
CA ARG A 48 25.74 6.41 -2.43
C ARG A 48 25.32 6.54 -3.89
N LEU A 49 26.30 6.54 -4.78
CA LEU A 49 26.04 6.36 -6.20
C LEU A 49 25.04 5.20 -6.33
N PRO A 50 24.01 5.32 -7.18
CA PRO A 50 23.07 4.23 -7.39
C PRO A 50 23.89 2.96 -7.63
N PRO A 51 23.60 1.84 -6.94
CA PRO A 51 24.33 0.61 -7.16
C PRO A 51 24.36 0.34 -8.66
N GLN A 52 25.53 -0.01 -9.21
CA GLN A 52 25.60 -0.44 -10.60
C GLN A 52 24.75 -1.70 -10.76
N ILE A 53 23.51 -1.52 -11.20
CA ILE A 53 22.58 -2.60 -11.46
C ILE A 53 23.15 -3.42 -12.62
N ASP A 54 23.18 -4.75 -12.43
CA ASP A 54 23.66 -5.70 -13.43
C ASP A 54 22.99 -5.40 -14.79
N PRO A 55 23.77 -5.20 -15.88
CA PRO A 55 23.24 -5.01 -17.22
C PRO A 55 22.21 -6.06 -17.65
N ASN A 56 22.31 -7.28 -17.11
CA ASN A 56 21.35 -8.36 -17.37
C ASN A 56 19.95 -8.07 -16.83
N CYS A 57 19.79 -7.17 -15.85
CA CYS A 57 18.51 -6.81 -15.25
C CYS A 57 17.67 -5.87 -16.11
N TYR A 58 18.24 -5.32 -17.18
CA TYR A 58 17.55 -4.33 -18.00
C TYR A 58 16.61 -4.94 -19.05
N CYS A 59 15.44 -4.34 -19.19
CA CYS A 59 14.50 -4.59 -20.27
C CYS A 59 14.30 -3.32 -21.09
N LYS A 60 14.27 -3.44 -22.42
CA LYS A 60 14.13 -2.31 -23.34
C LYS A 60 12.71 -2.24 -23.90
N SER A 61 12.12 -1.06 -23.86
CA SER A 61 10.86 -0.76 -24.55
C SER A 61 11.04 -0.87 -26.06
N GLN A 62 10.17 -1.64 -26.71
CA GLN A 62 10.12 -1.66 -28.17
C GLN A 62 9.47 -0.39 -28.74
N LYS A 63 8.64 0.31 -27.95
CA LYS A 63 7.92 1.52 -28.36
C LYS A 63 8.80 2.76 -28.25
N THR A 64 9.44 2.97 -27.09
CA THR A 64 10.19 4.21 -26.81
C THR A 64 11.70 4.05 -26.91
N GLY A 65 12.20 2.80 -26.88
CA GLY A 65 13.62 2.51 -26.80
C GLY A 65 14.23 2.71 -25.41
N GLU A 66 13.44 3.13 -24.42
CA GLU A 66 13.87 3.33 -23.04
C GLU A 66 14.17 2.01 -22.34
N VAL A 67 15.00 2.07 -21.29
CA VAL A 67 15.54 0.89 -20.62
C VAL A 67 15.18 0.93 -19.14
N TYR A 68 14.63 -0.18 -18.64
CA TYR A 68 14.09 -0.28 -17.29
C TYR A 68 14.73 -1.42 -16.52
N ASN A 69 14.96 -1.21 -15.21
CA ASN A 69 15.38 -2.29 -14.31
C ASN A 69 14.19 -3.21 -13.97
N PHE A 70 14.36 -4.50 -14.27
CA PHE A 70 13.42 -5.60 -14.02
C PHE A 70 13.96 -6.65 -13.04
N CYS A 71 15.02 -6.34 -12.28
CA CYS A 71 15.39 -7.09 -11.08
C CYS A 71 15.04 -6.25 -9.85
N TYR A 72 14.26 -6.83 -8.94
CA TYR A 72 14.01 -6.17 -7.66
C TYR A 72 15.32 -6.10 -6.87
N VAL A 73 15.59 -4.95 -6.27
CA VAL A 73 16.72 -4.73 -5.37
C VAL A 73 16.15 -4.43 -4.00
N ASP A 74 16.56 -5.18 -2.98
CA ASP A 74 16.13 -4.92 -1.61
C ASP A 74 16.57 -3.51 -1.17
N PRO A 75 15.64 -2.63 -0.74
CA PRO A 75 15.94 -1.27 -0.29
C PRO A 75 16.96 -1.19 0.86
N GLN A 76 17.05 -2.23 1.69
CA GLN A 76 17.96 -2.30 2.84
C GLN A 76 19.29 -2.98 2.50
N ASN A 77 19.36 -3.71 1.38
CA ASN A 77 20.56 -4.40 0.95
C ASN A 77 20.69 -4.40 -0.58
N SER A 78 21.45 -3.45 -1.11
CA SER A 78 21.67 -3.30 -2.56
C SER A 78 22.38 -4.48 -3.24
N THR A 79 22.91 -5.45 -2.47
CA THR A 79 23.49 -6.69 -3.01
C THR A 79 22.49 -7.83 -3.10
N SER A 80 21.33 -7.68 -2.45
CA SER A 80 20.21 -8.62 -2.49
C SER A 80 19.34 -8.30 -3.69
N ILE A 81 19.59 -9.01 -4.80
CA ILE A 81 18.97 -8.76 -6.11
C ILE A 81 18.17 -9.99 -6.52
N GLY A 82 16.91 -9.79 -6.85
CA GLY A 82 16.02 -10.84 -7.31
C GLY A 82 16.24 -11.23 -8.77
N LYS A 83 15.69 -12.37 -9.17
CA LYS A 83 15.65 -12.81 -10.56
C LYS A 83 14.97 -11.76 -11.42
N LYS A 84 15.51 -11.60 -12.63
CA LYS A 84 14.93 -10.72 -13.65
C LYS A 84 13.53 -11.20 -14.04
N PHE A 85 12.55 -10.30 -13.97
CA PHE A 85 11.23 -10.51 -14.56
C PHE A 85 11.28 -10.52 -16.09
N ASN A 86 10.33 -11.19 -16.73
CA ASN A 86 10.30 -11.29 -18.19
C ASN A 86 10.12 -9.91 -18.85
N CYS A 87 10.98 -9.57 -19.82
CA CYS A 87 10.90 -8.31 -20.56
C CYS A 87 9.66 -8.19 -21.45
N SER A 88 8.93 -9.28 -21.70
CA SER A 88 7.64 -9.20 -22.39
C SER A 88 6.60 -8.35 -21.64
N TYR A 89 6.79 -8.13 -20.34
CA TYR A 89 5.87 -7.33 -19.52
C TYR A 89 6.10 -5.81 -19.59
N VAL A 90 7.11 -5.34 -20.33
CA VAL A 90 7.40 -3.89 -20.47
C VAL A 90 6.19 -3.14 -21.01
N GLU A 91 5.60 -3.59 -22.10
CA GLU A 91 4.45 -2.93 -22.73
C GLU A 91 3.26 -2.84 -21.77
N THR A 92 2.96 -3.93 -21.05
CA THR A 92 1.90 -3.97 -20.05
C THR A 92 2.12 -2.93 -18.95
N LEU A 93 3.35 -2.80 -18.42
CA LEU A 93 3.62 -1.83 -17.37
C LEU A 93 3.65 -0.38 -17.88
N GLU A 94 4.05 -0.14 -19.13
CA GLU A 94 3.95 1.18 -19.76
C GLU A 94 2.47 1.60 -19.90
N GLU A 95 1.60 0.69 -20.34
CA GLU A 95 0.15 0.94 -20.45
C GLU A 95 -0.52 1.20 -19.10
N LEU A 96 -0.05 0.54 -18.04
CA LEU A 96 -0.48 0.78 -16.66
C LEU A 96 0.14 2.04 -16.05
N LYS A 97 1.03 2.75 -16.77
CA LYS A 97 1.81 3.89 -16.27
C LYS A 97 2.55 3.55 -14.97
N LEU A 98 3.17 2.38 -14.94
CA LEU A 98 4.04 1.89 -13.85
C LEU A 98 5.53 1.94 -14.22
N LEU A 99 5.82 2.09 -15.52
CA LEU A 99 7.14 2.44 -16.03
C LEU A 99 7.10 3.89 -16.50
N ASN A 100 8.25 4.56 -16.48
CA ASN A 100 8.36 5.97 -16.83
C ASN A 100 7.34 6.83 -16.10
N ASN A 101 7.73 7.15 -14.88
CA ASN A 101 6.94 7.92 -13.96
C ASN A 101 7.54 9.35 -13.87
N PRO A 102 7.64 10.13 -14.97
CA PRO A 102 8.08 11.51 -14.84
C PRO A 102 6.93 12.23 -14.12
N GLY A 103 7.18 12.65 -12.89
CA GLY A 103 6.22 13.41 -12.11
C GLY A 103 5.84 14.75 -12.77
N PRO A 104 5.31 15.70 -12.01
CA PRO A 104 5.34 15.74 -10.54
C PRO A 104 4.27 14.85 -9.90
N PHE A 105 4.65 14.10 -8.86
CA PHE A 105 3.69 13.49 -7.94
C PHE A 105 3.29 14.52 -6.88
N PRO A 106 1.99 14.62 -6.51
CA PRO A 106 1.58 15.41 -5.37
C PRO A 106 2.23 14.88 -4.08
N PRO A 107 2.60 15.75 -3.12
CA PRO A 107 3.00 15.30 -1.79
C PRO A 107 1.87 14.53 -1.12
N ILE A 108 2.19 13.56 -0.27
CA ILE A 108 1.21 12.69 0.39
C ILE A 108 0.10 13.46 1.12
N SER A 109 0.45 14.61 1.73
CA SER A 109 -0.50 15.49 2.42
C SER A 109 -1.60 16.05 1.52
N ASN A 110 -1.41 16.12 0.20
CA ASN A 110 -2.47 16.55 -0.72
C ASN A 110 -3.61 15.54 -0.78
N PHE A 111 -3.32 14.23 -0.66
CA PHE A 111 -4.33 13.17 -0.73
C PHE A 111 -5.22 13.09 0.51
N TYR A 112 -4.85 13.78 1.60
CA TYR A 112 -5.59 13.81 2.86
C TYR A 112 -6.33 15.13 3.10
N LYS A 113 -6.45 16.00 2.08
CA LYS A 113 -7.12 17.30 2.19
C LYS A 113 -8.62 17.25 1.97
N ASN A 114 -9.06 16.45 1.00
CA ASN A 114 -10.46 16.38 0.60
C ASN A 114 -10.91 14.93 0.49
N GLN A 115 -11.88 14.56 1.31
CA GLN A 115 -12.43 13.19 1.35
C GLN A 115 -13.25 12.89 0.10
N ASP A 116 -13.79 13.91 -0.56
CA ASP A 116 -14.59 13.77 -1.78
C ASP A 116 -13.76 13.34 -3.00
N ASP A 117 -12.43 13.45 -2.92
CA ASP A 117 -11.51 13.02 -3.98
C ASP A 117 -11.29 11.49 -3.98
N ILE A 118 -11.78 10.78 -2.95
CA ILE A 118 -11.63 9.32 -2.85
C ILE A 118 -12.51 8.62 -3.88
N VAL A 119 -11.88 7.70 -4.61
CA VAL A 119 -12.55 6.73 -5.47
C VAL A 119 -12.60 5.39 -4.75
N PHE A 120 -13.81 4.91 -4.46
CA PHE A 120 -13.98 3.56 -3.94
C PHE A 120 -13.78 2.53 -5.04
N ALA A 121 -13.10 1.44 -4.71
CA ALA A 121 -12.85 0.33 -5.60
C ALA A 121 -13.21 -1.00 -4.93
N SER A 122 -13.85 -1.89 -5.67
CA SER A 122 -14.07 -3.28 -5.24
C SER A 122 -14.02 -4.23 -6.43
N ILE A 123 -13.86 -5.52 -6.13
CA ILE A 123 -13.77 -6.61 -7.11
C ILE A 123 -14.75 -7.69 -6.67
N THR A 124 -15.58 -8.19 -7.59
CA THR A 124 -16.57 -9.22 -7.30
C THR A 124 -16.68 -10.26 -8.42
N SER A 125 -17.40 -11.34 -8.14
CA SER A 125 -17.77 -12.42 -9.04
C SER A 125 -19.23 -12.82 -8.78
N ASP A 126 -19.81 -13.66 -9.63
CA ASP A 126 -21.20 -14.12 -9.49
C ASP A 126 -21.51 -14.73 -8.11
N ASP A 127 -20.58 -15.53 -7.56
CA ASP A 127 -20.73 -16.17 -6.26
C ASP A 127 -20.56 -15.20 -5.08
N HIS A 128 -20.02 -13.99 -5.31
CA HIS A 128 -19.79 -12.95 -4.30
C HIS A 128 -20.66 -11.71 -4.47
N TYR A 129 -21.54 -11.70 -5.48
CA TYR A 129 -22.34 -10.54 -5.79
C TYR A 129 -23.22 -10.10 -4.61
N SER A 130 -23.84 -11.03 -3.88
CA SER A 130 -24.77 -10.68 -2.79
C SER A 130 -24.07 -9.97 -1.64
N VAL A 131 -22.92 -10.48 -1.19
CA VAL A 131 -22.13 -9.84 -0.13
C VAL A 131 -21.58 -8.49 -0.59
N HIS A 132 -21.12 -8.41 -1.85
CA HIS A 132 -20.72 -7.14 -2.44
C HIS A 132 -21.87 -6.13 -2.47
N ALA A 133 -23.08 -6.55 -2.84
CA ALA A 133 -24.24 -5.66 -2.92
C ALA A 133 -24.57 -5.04 -1.55
N GLU A 134 -24.40 -5.80 -0.46
CA GLU A 134 -24.53 -5.28 0.91
C GLU A 134 -23.44 -4.25 1.23
N THR A 135 -22.17 -4.59 0.98
CA THR A 135 -21.04 -3.66 1.14
C THR A 135 -21.25 -2.36 0.37
N PHE A 136 -21.65 -2.46 -0.90
CA PHE A 136 -21.92 -1.31 -1.75
C PHE A 136 -23.09 -0.47 -1.23
N ALA A 137 -24.20 -1.10 -0.81
CA ALA A 137 -25.35 -0.39 -0.27
C ALA A 137 -24.97 0.43 0.97
N THR A 138 -24.18 -0.17 1.88
CA THR A 138 -23.70 0.52 3.08
C THR A 138 -22.79 1.70 2.73
N LEU A 139 -21.77 1.48 1.87
CA LEU A 139 -20.88 2.56 1.42
C LEU A 139 -21.63 3.69 0.71
N ARG A 140 -22.57 3.36 -0.17
CA ARG A 140 -23.38 4.36 -0.88
C ARG A 140 -24.29 5.15 0.06
N SER A 141 -24.75 4.56 1.17
CA SER A 141 -25.52 5.27 2.19
C SER A 141 -24.71 6.32 2.94
N TYR A 142 -23.41 6.07 3.15
CA TYR A 142 -22.49 6.99 3.82
C TYR A 142 -21.88 8.02 2.86
N TYR A 143 -21.60 7.60 1.63
CA TYR A 143 -20.90 8.38 0.61
C TYR A 143 -21.71 8.39 -0.70
N PRO A 144 -22.84 9.11 -0.74
CA PRO A 144 -23.78 9.06 -1.86
C PRO A 144 -23.22 9.62 -3.17
N THR A 145 -22.22 10.50 -3.10
CA THR A 145 -21.64 11.21 -4.26
C THR A 145 -20.30 10.66 -4.72
N HIS A 146 -19.64 9.82 -3.91
CA HIS A 146 -18.32 9.29 -4.24
C HIS A 146 -18.35 8.35 -5.44
N LYS A 147 -17.32 8.42 -6.27
CA LYS A 147 -17.13 7.45 -7.36
C LYS A 147 -16.92 6.06 -6.76
N TYR A 148 -17.61 5.07 -7.32
CA TYR A 148 -17.46 3.66 -6.98
C TYR A 148 -17.18 2.85 -8.23
N ILE A 149 -16.04 2.16 -8.29
CA ILE A 149 -15.63 1.33 -9.41
C ILE A 149 -15.67 -0.13 -8.98
N LEU A 150 -16.54 -0.90 -9.62
CA LEU A 150 -16.65 -2.33 -9.44
C LEU A 150 -16.01 -3.06 -10.62
N TYR A 151 -15.00 -3.87 -10.34
CA TYR A 151 -14.49 -4.83 -11.31
C TYR A 151 -15.19 -6.19 -11.18
N GLY A 152 -15.61 -6.75 -12.32
CA GLY A 152 -16.22 -8.07 -12.40
C GLY A 152 -15.24 -9.14 -12.89
N LEU A 153 -15.00 -10.17 -12.08
CA LEU A 153 -14.25 -11.37 -12.45
C LEU A 153 -15.18 -12.34 -13.18
N ASN A 154 -15.27 -12.18 -14.51
CA ASN A 154 -16.11 -13.02 -15.38
C ASN A 154 -17.58 -13.10 -14.91
N MET A 155 -18.19 -11.96 -14.60
CA MET A 155 -19.60 -11.91 -14.17
C MET A 155 -20.54 -12.25 -15.32
N THR A 156 -21.58 -13.03 -15.05
CA THR A 156 -22.60 -13.35 -16.05
C THR A 156 -23.65 -12.25 -16.17
N GLN A 157 -24.31 -12.18 -17.34
CA GLN A 157 -25.32 -11.16 -17.63
C GLN A 157 -26.43 -11.04 -16.56
N PRO A 158 -26.96 -12.14 -15.97
CA PRO A 158 -27.96 -12.04 -14.90
C PRO A 158 -27.50 -11.27 -13.66
N TYR A 159 -26.20 -11.25 -13.35
CA TYR A 159 -25.66 -10.47 -12.24
C TYR A 159 -25.32 -9.04 -12.66
N ILE A 160 -24.79 -8.86 -13.87
CA ILE A 160 -24.56 -7.53 -14.47
C ILE A 160 -25.87 -6.74 -14.57
N ASP A 161 -26.99 -7.40 -14.87
CA ASP A 161 -28.30 -6.75 -14.95
C ASP A 161 -28.84 -6.25 -13.61
N LYS A 162 -28.33 -6.76 -12.49
CA LYS A 162 -28.69 -6.31 -11.14
C LYS A 162 -27.84 -5.14 -10.64
N LEU A 163 -26.81 -4.73 -11.39
CA LEU A 163 -25.98 -3.59 -11.02
C LEU A 163 -26.80 -2.28 -11.04
N PRO A 164 -26.44 -1.28 -10.21
CA PRO A 164 -27.19 -0.03 -10.10
C PRO A 164 -26.99 0.89 -11.32
N LYS A 165 -27.58 0.53 -12.47
CA LYS A 165 -27.39 1.23 -13.76
C LYS A 165 -27.81 2.71 -13.75
N ASN A 166 -28.63 3.13 -12.78
CA ASN A 166 -29.09 4.51 -12.62
C ASN A 166 -28.19 5.36 -11.71
N ASP A 167 -27.22 4.76 -11.03
CA ASP A 167 -26.25 5.50 -10.20
C ASP A 167 -25.13 6.05 -11.08
N ILE A 168 -25.13 7.37 -11.31
CA ILE A 168 -24.13 8.07 -12.14
C ILE A 168 -22.71 8.00 -11.57
N ASN A 169 -22.57 7.74 -10.27
CA ASN A 169 -21.30 7.63 -9.58
C ASN A 169 -20.83 6.17 -9.49
N PHE A 170 -21.60 5.23 -10.02
CA PHE A 170 -21.21 3.83 -10.11
C PHE A 170 -20.64 3.51 -11.50
N GLU A 171 -19.53 2.79 -11.54
CA GLU A 171 -18.90 2.32 -12.77
C GLU A 171 -18.58 0.84 -12.66
N PHE A 172 -19.04 0.08 -13.64
CA PHE A 172 -18.71 -1.34 -13.76
C PHE A 172 -17.67 -1.55 -14.86
N ARG A 173 -16.63 -2.33 -14.55
CA ARG A 173 -15.59 -2.73 -15.50
C ARG A 173 -15.48 -4.27 -15.52
N PRO A 174 -15.71 -4.95 -16.65
CA PRO A 174 -15.32 -6.35 -16.75
C PRO A 174 -13.78 -6.44 -16.73
N PHE A 175 -13.22 -7.38 -15.97
CA PHE A 175 -11.78 -7.60 -15.99
C PHE A 175 -11.38 -8.39 -17.25
N ASP A 176 -10.79 -7.68 -18.22
CA ASP A 176 -10.30 -8.28 -19.46
C ASP A 176 -8.92 -8.92 -19.26
N THR A 177 -8.91 -10.26 -19.17
CA THR A 177 -7.67 -11.05 -19.03
C THR A 177 -6.96 -11.35 -20.34
N SER A 178 -7.58 -11.07 -21.50
CA SER A 178 -7.03 -11.47 -22.80
C SER A 178 -5.66 -10.83 -23.10
N ARG A 179 -5.36 -9.72 -22.42
CA ARG A 179 -4.11 -8.95 -22.52
C ARG A 179 -3.02 -9.42 -21.56
N TYR A 180 -3.30 -10.39 -20.69
CA TYR A 180 -2.37 -10.89 -19.68
C TYR A 180 -2.04 -12.37 -19.92
N PRO A 181 -0.97 -12.90 -19.30
CA PRO A 181 -0.70 -14.34 -19.36
C PRO A 181 -1.90 -15.16 -18.87
N LYS A 182 -2.18 -16.27 -19.53
CA LYS A 182 -3.39 -17.09 -19.31
C LYS A 182 -3.62 -17.50 -17.84
N TYR A 183 -2.56 -17.69 -17.07
CA TYR A 183 -2.67 -18.04 -15.65
C TYR A 183 -3.20 -16.91 -14.75
N VAL A 184 -3.31 -15.66 -15.24
CA VAL A 184 -4.01 -14.57 -14.54
C VAL A 184 -5.49 -14.89 -14.35
N GLU A 185 -6.08 -15.69 -15.23
CA GLU A 185 -7.46 -16.21 -15.12
C GLU A 185 -7.64 -17.22 -13.98
N THR A 186 -6.53 -17.68 -13.36
CA THR A 186 -6.60 -18.54 -12.17
C THR A 186 -6.79 -17.67 -10.93
N TRP A 187 -8.05 -17.31 -10.69
CA TRP A 187 -8.41 -16.35 -9.66
C TRP A 187 -7.96 -16.73 -8.23
N LEU A 188 -7.85 -18.02 -7.92
CA LEU A 188 -7.38 -18.51 -6.60
C LEU A 188 -5.91 -18.15 -6.31
N HIS A 189 -5.16 -17.69 -7.32
CA HIS A 189 -3.82 -17.17 -7.14
C HIS A 189 -3.79 -15.64 -6.94
N TYR A 190 -4.96 -14.99 -6.83
CA TYR A 190 -5.15 -13.57 -6.52
C TYR A 190 -4.36 -12.56 -7.38
N ARG A 191 -3.88 -12.99 -8.56
CA ARG A 191 -3.12 -12.15 -9.52
C ARG A 191 -3.89 -10.91 -9.96
N PHE A 192 -5.22 -11.02 -10.04
CA PHE A 192 -6.09 -9.97 -10.54
C PHE A 192 -6.01 -8.69 -9.70
N LYS A 193 -5.81 -8.78 -8.37
CA LYS A 193 -5.96 -7.63 -7.47
C LYS A 193 -4.94 -6.54 -7.76
N SER A 194 -3.65 -6.90 -7.85
CA SER A 194 -2.61 -5.90 -8.14
C SER A 194 -2.76 -5.27 -9.53
N ILE A 195 -3.16 -6.07 -10.52
CA ILE A 195 -3.38 -5.61 -11.90
C ILE A 195 -4.56 -4.62 -11.97
N ILE A 196 -5.71 -5.00 -11.41
CA ILE A 196 -6.91 -4.16 -11.38
C ILE A 196 -6.65 -2.86 -10.62
N LEU A 197 -6.01 -2.93 -9.45
CA LEU A 197 -5.66 -1.74 -8.70
C LEU A 197 -4.68 -0.83 -9.47
N ALA A 198 -3.75 -1.39 -10.24
CA ALA A 198 -2.91 -0.60 -11.15
C ALA A 198 -3.71 0.05 -12.29
N GLU A 199 -4.71 -0.63 -12.86
CA GLU A 199 -5.60 -0.02 -13.87
C GLU A 199 -6.39 1.14 -13.29
N ILE A 200 -6.87 1.02 -12.06
CA ILE A 200 -7.59 2.11 -11.37
C ILE A 200 -6.62 3.26 -11.08
N LEU A 201 -5.42 2.96 -10.55
CA LEU A 201 -4.41 3.97 -10.27
C LEU A 201 -3.93 4.71 -11.52
N ARG A 202 -3.99 4.09 -12.70
CA ARG A 202 -3.67 4.76 -13.98
C ARG A 202 -4.64 5.92 -14.29
N ASP A 203 -5.90 5.77 -13.84
CA ASP A 203 -7.01 6.65 -14.16
C ASP A 203 -7.36 7.60 -12.99
N TYR A 204 -7.09 7.18 -11.75
CA TYR A 204 -7.47 7.88 -10.52
C TYR A 204 -6.32 7.92 -9.51
N GLU A 205 -6.16 9.05 -8.83
CA GLU A 205 -5.00 9.29 -7.99
C GLU A 205 -5.21 8.94 -6.51
N ASN A 206 -6.46 8.81 -6.02
CA ASN A 206 -6.74 8.54 -4.61
C ASN A 206 -7.76 7.42 -4.45
N VAL A 207 -7.29 6.20 -4.22
CA VAL A 207 -8.12 5.00 -4.27
C VAL A 207 -8.32 4.41 -2.88
N TRP A 208 -9.56 4.12 -2.53
CA TRP A 208 -9.90 3.31 -1.36
C TRP A 208 -10.47 1.97 -1.81
N TYR A 209 -9.67 0.92 -1.69
CA TYR A 209 -10.06 -0.44 -2.05
C TYR A 209 -10.71 -1.17 -0.87
N ILE A 210 -11.83 -1.85 -1.11
CA ILE A 210 -12.54 -2.68 -0.13
C ILE A 210 -12.97 -3.99 -0.81
N ASP A 211 -12.54 -5.14 -0.28
CA ASP A 211 -12.97 -6.46 -0.73
C ASP A 211 -14.50 -6.58 -0.66
N ALA A 212 -15.09 -7.34 -1.58
CA ALA A 212 -16.54 -7.55 -1.70
C ALA A 212 -17.26 -8.02 -0.43
N HIS A 213 -16.55 -8.57 0.56
CA HIS A 213 -17.13 -9.13 1.78
C HIS A 213 -16.86 -8.27 3.03
N LEU A 214 -16.31 -7.07 2.87
CA LEU A 214 -16.03 -6.14 3.96
C LEU A 214 -17.08 -5.05 4.02
N GLU A 215 -17.66 -4.84 5.19
CA GLU A 215 -18.69 -3.82 5.40
C GLU A 215 -18.19 -2.75 6.38
N ALA A 216 -18.35 -1.48 5.99
CA ALA A 216 -18.14 -0.35 6.89
C ALA A 216 -19.27 -0.28 7.92
N LEU A 217 -18.93 -0.24 9.20
CA LEU A 217 -19.87 -0.13 10.31
C LEU A 217 -20.29 1.31 10.61
N LYS A 218 -19.46 2.28 10.22
CA LYS A 218 -19.64 3.70 10.54
C LYS A 218 -19.16 4.62 9.42
N PRO A 219 -19.78 5.80 9.20
CA PRO A 219 -19.44 6.72 8.12
C PRO A 219 -18.16 7.55 8.35
N GLU A 220 -17.60 7.57 9.56
CA GLU A 220 -16.45 8.44 9.88
C GLU A 220 -15.08 7.85 9.53
N PHE A 221 -14.98 6.66 8.92
CA PHE A 221 -13.68 6.00 8.77
C PHE A 221 -12.68 6.79 7.92
N ILE A 222 -13.12 7.49 6.86
CA ILE A 222 -12.23 8.34 6.06
C ILE A 222 -11.77 9.53 6.90
N SER A 223 -12.70 10.25 7.57
CA SER A 223 -12.36 11.42 8.37
C SER A 223 -11.41 11.07 9.50
N THR A 224 -11.65 9.97 10.21
CA THR A 224 -10.77 9.48 11.28
C THR A 224 -9.39 9.14 10.73
N PHE A 225 -9.32 8.48 9.57
CA PHE A 225 -8.04 8.18 8.94
C PHE A 225 -7.30 9.45 8.52
N PHE A 226 -7.97 10.41 7.88
CA PHE A 226 -7.34 11.65 7.41
C PHE A 226 -6.83 12.51 8.56
N GLU A 227 -7.56 12.58 9.68
CA GLU A 227 -7.12 13.32 10.87
C GLU A 227 -5.81 12.76 11.42
N GLU A 228 -5.73 11.44 11.64
CA GLU A 228 -4.54 10.76 12.17
C GLU A 228 -3.38 10.73 11.15
N ALA A 229 -3.68 10.56 9.86
CA ALA A 229 -2.65 10.56 8.82
C ALA A 229 -2.00 11.94 8.66
N ASN A 230 -2.79 13.02 8.76
CA ASN A 230 -2.27 14.39 8.71
C ASN A 230 -1.45 14.78 9.95
N SER A 231 -1.68 14.18 11.12
CA SER A 231 -0.88 14.44 12.32
C SER A 231 0.43 13.67 12.32
N ASP A 232 0.40 12.37 12.01
CA ASP A 232 1.47 11.46 12.40
C ASP A 232 2.12 10.70 11.23
N ARG A 233 1.54 10.73 10.02
CA ARG A 233 1.93 9.83 8.91
C ARG A 233 2.30 10.54 7.60
N LEU A 234 2.74 11.80 7.68
CA LEU A 234 3.15 12.59 6.52
C LEU A 234 4.63 12.43 6.14
N THR A 235 5.43 11.76 6.96
CA THR A 235 6.86 11.56 6.70
C THR A 235 7.11 10.38 5.76
N GLU A 236 8.26 10.38 5.08
CA GLU A 236 8.69 9.30 4.18
C GLU A 236 8.94 7.96 4.91
N ASP A 237 8.97 7.98 6.25
CA ASP A 237 9.06 6.77 7.07
C ASP A 237 7.77 5.93 7.05
N PHE A 238 6.64 6.51 6.65
CA PHE A 238 5.36 5.81 6.52
C PHE A 238 5.06 5.47 5.06
N SER A 239 4.38 4.34 4.86
CA SER A 239 3.94 3.98 3.52
C SER A 239 2.74 4.81 3.10
N PRO A 240 2.69 5.28 1.83
CA PRO A 240 1.45 5.80 1.26
C PRO A 240 0.40 4.70 1.07
N VAL A 241 0.82 3.44 0.87
CA VAL A 241 -0.08 2.30 0.74
C VAL A 241 -0.39 1.77 2.13
N ILE A 242 -1.61 1.98 2.58
CA ILE A 242 -2.01 1.71 3.96
C ILE A 242 -3.07 0.62 3.98
N SER A 243 -2.81 -0.42 4.76
CA SER A 243 -3.78 -1.47 5.07
C SER A 243 -4.51 -1.18 6.36
N PHE A 244 -5.79 -1.53 6.38
CA PHE A 244 -6.64 -1.37 7.55
C PHE A 244 -6.97 -2.68 8.27
N ILE A 245 -6.43 -3.80 7.79
CA ILE A 245 -6.76 -5.14 8.33
C ILE A 245 -5.54 -5.68 9.06
N SER A 246 -5.70 -6.00 10.33
CA SER A 246 -4.70 -6.77 11.09
C SER A 246 -4.87 -8.26 10.81
N THR A 247 -3.76 -8.99 10.72
CA THR A 247 -3.77 -10.45 10.84
C THR A 247 -3.18 -10.85 12.19
N TRP A 248 -3.22 -12.14 12.52
CA TRP A 248 -2.70 -12.70 13.77
C TRP A 248 -1.46 -13.60 13.56
N HIS A 249 -0.90 -13.57 12.35
CA HIS A 249 0.27 -14.35 11.98
C HIS A 249 1.34 -13.47 11.33
N SER A 250 2.58 -13.95 11.31
CA SER A 250 3.69 -13.23 10.67
C SER A 250 3.65 -13.33 9.15
N ASN A 251 4.55 -12.58 8.51
CA ASN A 251 4.82 -12.77 7.09
C ASN A 251 5.47 -14.14 6.81
N PHE A 252 6.39 -14.57 7.67
CA PHE A 252 7.08 -15.85 7.54
C PHE A 252 6.12 -17.04 7.52
N ALA A 253 5.10 -17.02 8.39
CA ALA A 253 4.15 -18.12 8.53
C ALA A 253 3.41 -18.46 7.23
N VAL A 254 3.20 -17.48 6.34
CA VAL A 254 2.38 -17.63 5.12
C VAL A 254 3.10 -17.18 3.84
N LEU A 255 4.43 -17.09 3.90
CA LEU A 255 5.27 -16.76 2.75
C LEU A 255 5.83 -18.02 2.13
N HIS A 256 5.65 -18.17 0.82
CA HIS A 256 6.29 -19.25 0.08
C HIS A 256 7.73 -18.86 -0.26
N PRO A 257 8.77 -19.66 0.08
CA PRO A 257 10.16 -19.31 -0.15
C PRO A 257 10.51 -18.97 -1.60
N GLY A 258 9.83 -19.60 -2.57
CA GLY A 258 9.99 -19.31 -4.00
C GLY A 258 9.65 -17.86 -4.41
N LEU A 259 8.94 -17.09 -3.58
CA LEU A 259 8.74 -15.66 -3.79
C LEU A 259 10.06 -14.88 -3.67
N LEU A 260 10.94 -15.30 -2.75
CA LEU A 260 12.22 -14.63 -2.46
C LEU A 260 13.22 -14.76 -3.61
N ASP A 261 12.99 -15.67 -4.55
CA ASP A 261 13.76 -15.74 -5.79
C ASP A 261 13.61 -14.47 -6.63
N TYR A 262 12.43 -13.83 -6.59
CA TYR A 262 12.11 -12.64 -7.36
C TYR A 262 12.14 -11.37 -6.52
N LEU A 263 11.65 -11.46 -5.28
CA LEU A 263 11.58 -10.36 -4.32
C LEU A 263 12.35 -10.75 -3.05
N PRO A 264 13.69 -10.78 -3.08
CA PRO A 264 14.46 -11.17 -1.91
C PRO A 264 14.26 -10.20 -0.75
N THR A 265 14.55 -10.68 0.46
CA THR A 265 14.52 -9.89 1.69
C THR A 265 15.87 -9.99 2.40
N ASN A 266 16.27 -8.92 3.08
CA ASN A 266 17.49 -8.81 3.85
C ASN A 266 17.41 -9.53 5.21
N SER A 267 16.20 -9.82 5.70
CA SER A 267 16.00 -10.38 7.04
C SER A 267 14.82 -11.36 7.12
N ILE A 268 15.13 -12.66 7.09
CA ILE A 268 14.15 -13.72 7.41
C ILE A 268 13.65 -13.59 8.86
N GLN A 269 14.51 -13.10 9.77
CA GLN A 269 14.13 -12.87 11.15
C GLN A 269 13.04 -11.80 11.27
N LEU A 270 13.15 -10.72 10.48
CA LEU A 270 12.12 -9.68 10.45
C LEU A 270 10.78 -10.21 9.95
N LEU A 271 10.78 -11.11 8.96
CA LEU A 271 9.56 -11.77 8.49
C LEU A 271 8.85 -12.57 9.59
N LYS A 272 9.58 -13.08 10.58
CA LYS A 272 9.04 -13.82 11.71
C LYS A 272 8.53 -12.92 12.82
N GLU A 273 9.20 -11.80 13.07
CA GLU A 273 8.87 -10.87 14.16
C GLU A 273 7.69 -9.95 13.84
N ILE A 274 7.43 -9.70 12.55
CA ILE A 274 6.45 -8.72 12.10
C ILE A 274 5.18 -9.39 11.59
N TYR A 275 4.05 -8.98 12.17
CA TYR A 275 2.72 -9.39 11.73
C TYR A 275 2.45 -8.98 10.28
N GLN A 276 1.75 -9.85 9.56
CA GLN A 276 1.23 -9.51 8.25
C GLN A 276 -0.02 -8.62 8.39
N VAL A 277 -0.25 -7.68 7.46
CA VAL A 277 -1.50 -6.94 7.33
C VAL A 277 -2.34 -7.50 6.18
N GLY A 278 -3.66 -7.39 6.27
CA GLY A 278 -4.57 -7.89 5.23
C GLY A 278 -4.57 -7.02 3.97
N SER A 279 -4.82 -7.59 2.80
CA SER A 279 -4.96 -6.83 1.53
C SER A 279 -6.41 -6.51 1.16
N GLY A 280 -7.35 -6.68 2.10
CA GLY A 280 -8.78 -6.55 1.83
C GLY A 280 -9.34 -5.13 1.96
N ALA A 281 -8.69 -4.24 2.72
CA ALA A 281 -9.05 -2.84 2.79
C ALA A 281 -7.77 -2.00 2.73
N LEU A 282 -7.64 -1.18 1.70
CA LEU A 282 -6.42 -0.43 1.40
C LEU A 282 -6.75 1.02 1.01
N HIS A 283 -5.94 1.97 1.49
CA HIS A 283 -5.86 3.32 0.94
C HIS A 283 -4.60 3.42 0.10
N ILE A 284 -4.74 3.84 -1.16
CA ILE A 284 -3.71 3.74 -2.19
C ILE A 284 -3.67 5.05 -2.98
N PRO A 285 -2.96 6.08 -2.49
CA PRO A 285 -2.76 7.33 -3.21
C PRO A 285 -1.62 7.16 -4.22
N ARG A 286 -1.73 7.80 -5.39
CA ARG A 286 -0.80 7.67 -6.51
C ARG A 286 0.44 8.54 -6.31
N THR A 287 1.31 8.17 -5.37
CA THR A 287 2.63 8.79 -5.19
C THR A 287 3.72 8.06 -5.98
N SER A 288 4.94 8.61 -6.02
CA SER A 288 6.11 7.93 -6.59
C SER A 288 6.36 6.56 -5.94
N GLU A 289 6.24 6.50 -4.62
CA GLU A 289 6.51 5.30 -3.82
C GLU A 289 5.42 4.25 -4.05
N THR A 290 4.14 4.67 -4.12
CA THR A 290 3.04 3.77 -4.49
C THR A 290 3.29 3.13 -5.85
N ILE A 291 3.70 3.92 -6.86
CA ILE A 291 3.95 3.37 -8.18
C ILE A 291 5.15 2.42 -8.20
N GLU A 292 6.21 2.70 -7.45
CA GLU A 292 7.34 1.77 -7.36
C GLU A 292 6.93 0.46 -6.67
N ILE A 293 6.12 0.51 -5.60
CA ILE A 293 5.56 -0.69 -4.96
C ILE A 293 4.69 -1.46 -5.97
N PHE A 294 3.80 -0.77 -6.68
CA PHE A 294 2.88 -1.39 -7.62
C PHE A 294 3.56 -1.96 -8.86
N LYS A 295 4.67 -1.38 -9.31
CA LYS A 295 5.51 -1.95 -10.37
C LYS A 295 5.91 -3.39 -10.02
N TRP A 296 6.49 -3.60 -8.83
CA TRP A 296 6.93 -4.94 -8.41
C TRP A 296 5.75 -5.86 -8.09
N PHE A 297 4.67 -5.32 -7.53
CA PHE A 297 3.46 -6.07 -7.22
C PHE A 297 2.78 -6.63 -8.48
N VAL A 298 2.70 -5.82 -9.54
CA VAL A 298 2.15 -6.20 -10.84
C VAL A 298 3.10 -7.13 -11.58
N LEU A 299 4.42 -6.87 -11.58
CA LEU A 299 5.40 -7.79 -12.16
C LEU A 299 5.30 -9.18 -11.56
N CYS A 300 5.15 -9.29 -10.23
CA CYS A 300 4.97 -10.57 -9.59
C CYS A 300 3.67 -11.26 -10.00
N ALA A 301 2.57 -10.51 -10.13
CA ALA A 301 1.30 -11.06 -10.61
C ALA A 301 1.35 -11.53 -12.07
N LEU A 302 2.12 -10.85 -12.91
CA LEU A 302 2.37 -11.22 -14.30
C LEU A 302 3.36 -12.37 -14.44
N GLU A 303 4.22 -12.63 -13.46
CA GLU A 303 5.18 -13.74 -13.49
C GLU A 303 4.64 -14.98 -12.79
N GLU A 304 4.53 -16.10 -13.53
CA GLU A 304 3.89 -17.32 -13.03
C GLU A 304 4.53 -17.78 -11.72
N LYS A 305 5.85 -17.93 -11.72
CA LYS A 305 6.61 -18.48 -10.59
C LYS A 305 6.81 -17.51 -9.44
N CYS A 306 6.53 -16.21 -9.62
CA CYS A 306 6.57 -15.24 -8.53
C CYS A 306 5.29 -15.31 -7.69
N MET A 307 4.12 -15.14 -8.30
CA MET A 307 2.84 -15.17 -7.58
C MET A 307 2.28 -16.58 -7.33
N ASN A 308 2.73 -17.61 -8.03
CA ASN A 308 2.37 -19.00 -7.69
C ASN A 308 3.59 -19.91 -7.85
N PRO A 309 4.59 -19.78 -6.96
CA PRO A 309 5.76 -20.66 -7.00
C PRO A 309 5.34 -22.14 -6.86
N PRO A 310 6.12 -23.10 -7.39
CA PRO A 310 5.80 -24.52 -7.28
C PRO A 310 5.58 -24.96 -5.83
N GLY A 311 4.43 -25.56 -5.53
CA GLY A 311 4.04 -25.99 -4.18
C GLY A 311 3.21 -24.98 -3.39
N ALA A 312 2.98 -23.78 -3.91
CA ALA A 312 2.09 -22.80 -3.28
C ALA A 312 0.63 -23.32 -3.24
N GLN A 313 -0.02 -23.08 -2.11
CA GLN A 313 -1.43 -23.42 -1.89
C GLN A 313 -2.09 -22.42 -0.94
N LEU A 314 -3.41 -22.24 -1.08
CA LEU A 314 -4.16 -21.24 -0.32
C LEU A 314 -4.45 -21.65 1.13
N HIS A 315 -4.71 -22.94 1.38
CA HIS A 315 -5.15 -23.41 2.69
C HIS A 315 -3.98 -23.44 3.69
N CYS A 316 -4.16 -22.80 4.84
CA CYS A 316 -3.16 -22.68 5.89
C CYS A 316 -3.43 -23.65 7.05
N GLU A 317 -2.36 -24.29 7.51
CA GLU A 317 -2.32 -25.17 8.67
C GLU A 317 -1.51 -24.50 9.78
N PHE A 318 -2.15 -23.60 10.51
CA PHE A 318 -1.48 -22.87 11.59
C PHE A 318 -1.19 -23.77 12.79
N ARG A 319 0.05 -23.69 13.26
CA ARG A 319 0.49 -24.26 14.54
C ARG A 319 0.37 -23.21 15.65
N PRO A 320 0.54 -23.60 16.94
CA PRO A 320 0.41 -22.65 18.05
C PRO A 320 1.34 -21.43 17.94
N ASN A 321 2.54 -21.56 17.34
CA ASN A 321 3.40 -20.42 17.07
C ASN A 321 3.14 -19.86 15.66
N THR A 322 2.25 -18.89 15.59
CA THR A 322 1.77 -18.26 14.35
C THR A 322 2.77 -17.26 13.76
N MET A 323 3.93 -17.11 14.42
CA MET A 323 4.99 -16.20 14.04
C MET A 323 6.16 -16.94 13.39
N ASP A 324 6.62 -18.03 14.00
CA ASP A 324 7.80 -18.76 13.54
C ASP A 324 7.50 -20.05 12.78
N ASP A 325 6.30 -20.63 12.93
CA ASP A 325 5.95 -21.86 12.23
C ASP A 325 5.35 -21.55 10.86
N TYR A 326 5.92 -22.18 9.82
CA TYR A 326 5.33 -22.13 8.48
C TYR A 326 4.01 -22.89 8.46
N ALA A 327 2.95 -22.21 8.01
CA ALA A 327 1.57 -22.71 7.99
C ALA A 327 1.23 -23.49 6.71
N ASN A 328 2.23 -24.00 5.99
CA ASN A 328 2.03 -24.79 4.76
C ASN A 328 1.20 -24.08 3.68
N CYS A 329 1.21 -22.75 3.60
CA CYS A 329 0.39 -22.00 2.65
C CYS A 329 1.08 -20.74 2.11
N PHE A 330 0.43 -20.14 1.11
CA PHE A 330 0.81 -18.86 0.53
C PHE A 330 -0.42 -17.97 0.39
N ARG A 331 -0.37 -16.77 0.98
CA ARG A 331 -1.45 -15.77 0.87
C ARG A 331 -1.28 -14.83 -0.34
N TYR A 332 -0.66 -15.31 -1.41
CA TYR A 332 -0.62 -14.68 -2.74
C TYR A 332 -0.39 -13.16 -2.71
N ASP A 333 -1.37 -12.38 -3.15
CA ASP A 333 -1.31 -10.93 -3.27
C ASP A 333 -0.99 -10.25 -1.93
N GLN A 334 -1.56 -10.75 -0.83
CA GLN A 334 -1.31 -10.25 0.51
C GLN A 334 0.16 -10.47 0.92
N SER A 335 0.71 -11.66 0.66
CA SER A 335 2.12 -11.95 0.97
C SER A 335 3.08 -11.14 0.11
N VAL A 336 2.78 -10.93 -1.18
CA VAL A 336 3.60 -10.09 -2.07
C VAL A 336 3.59 -8.63 -1.62
N LEU A 337 2.41 -8.06 -1.36
CA LEU A 337 2.29 -6.68 -0.91
C LEU A 337 3.02 -6.45 0.41
N ASN A 338 2.83 -7.34 1.39
CA ASN A 338 3.50 -7.20 2.68
C ASN A 338 5.01 -7.36 2.58
N LEU A 339 5.53 -8.25 1.73
CA LEU A 339 6.96 -8.40 1.54
C LEU A 339 7.58 -7.11 0.98
N LEU A 340 6.94 -6.51 -0.03
CA LEU A 340 7.39 -5.23 -0.60
C LEU A 340 7.36 -4.10 0.43
N LEU A 341 6.27 -3.99 1.19
CA LEU A 341 6.12 -2.99 2.24
C LEU A 341 7.11 -3.21 3.39
N LEU A 342 7.29 -4.45 3.84
CA LEU A 342 8.20 -4.75 4.92
C LEU A 342 9.65 -4.49 4.54
N ASN A 343 10.08 -4.90 3.34
CA ASN A 343 11.42 -4.60 2.83
C ASN A 343 11.69 -3.08 2.79
N GLN A 344 10.69 -2.25 2.47
CA GLN A 344 10.85 -0.80 2.45
C GLN A 344 10.81 -0.17 3.85
N TYR A 345 9.80 -0.50 4.66
CA TYR A 345 9.46 0.26 5.87
C TYR A 345 9.92 -0.40 7.17
N GLN A 346 10.21 -1.71 7.13
CA GLN A 346 10.76 -2.53 8.21
C GLN A 346 9.86 -2.70 9.46
N ASP A 347 8.66 -2.13 9.47
CA ASP A 347 7.68 -2.23 10.57
C ASP A 347 6.26 -2.15 10.01
N HIS A 348 5.39 -3.08 10.40
CA HIS A 348 3.99 -3.10 9.96
C HIS A 348 3.16 -1.92 10.47
N LEU A 349 3.56 -1.27 11.56
CA LEU A 349 2.88 -0.06 12.03
C LEU A 349 3.02 1.11 11.04
N LYS A 350 4.03 1.08 10.16
CA LYS A 350 4.25 2.12 9.15
C LYS A 350 3.33 2.00 7.93
N TYR A 351 2.75 0.83 7.70
CA TYR A 351 1.82 0.56 6.59
C TYR A 351 0.49 -0.06 7.03
N GLY A 352 0.29 -0.25 8.34
CA GLY A 352 -0.95 -0.69 8.97
C GLY A 352 -1.65 0.45 9.71
N PHE A 353 -2.98 0.46 9.65
CA PHE A 353 -3.88 1.37 10.36
C PHE A 353 -5.06 0.55 10.90
N TYR A 354 -4.83 -0.23 11.96
CA TYR A 354 -5.85 -1.17 12.45
C TYR A 354 -6.42 -0.79 13.81
N GLN A 355 -5.68 -0.13 14.72
CA GLN A 355 -6.20 0.17 16.07
C GLN A 355 -7.46 1.06 16.04
N SER A 356 -7.42 2.15 15.26
CA SER A 356 -8.57 3.04 15.03
C SER A 356 -9.63 2.40 14.12
N PHE A 357 -9.30 1.35 13.37
CA PHE A 357 -10.15 0.69 12.37
C PHE A 357 -10.91 -0.55 12.85
N LEU A 358 -10.46 -1.20 13.93
CA LEU A 358 -11.08 -2.42 14.48
C LEU A 358 -12.59 -2.28 14.77
N ASN A 359 -13.07 -1.07 15.03
CA ASN A 359 -14.48 -0.77 15.30
C ASN A 359 -15.24 -0.14 14.13
N LEU A 360 -14.56 0.03 12.99
CA LEU A 360 -15.10 0.72 11.82
C LEU A 360 -15.56 -0.24 10.72
N PHE A 361 -15.13 -1.51 10.76
CA PHE A 361 -15.47 -2.50 9.72
C PHE A 361 -15.77 -3.88 10.30
N ARG A 362 -16.59 -4.66 9.59
CA ARG A 362 -16.82 -6.08 9.85
C ARG A 362 -16.66 -6.90 8.58
N PHE A 363 -16.29 -8.17 8.75
CA PHE A 363 -16.38 -9.16 7.69
C PHE A 363 -17.81 -9.70 7.64
N ASN A 364 -18.47 -9.58 6.49
CA ASN A 364 -19.75 -10.24 6.26
C ASN A 364 -19.49 -11.74 6.06
N ARG A 365 -19.85 -12.52 7.09
CA ARG A 365 -19.79 -13.97 7.01
C ARG A 365 -20.93 -14.47 6.14
N TYR A 366 -20.62 -15.41 5.26
CA TYR A 366 -21.62 -16.21 4.55
C TYR A 366 -22.63 -16.84 5.53
N HIS A 367 -23.91 -16.46 5.42
CA HIS A 367 -25.02 -17.25 5.93
C HIS A 367 -25.73 -17.91 4.74
N PHE A 368 -25.41 -19.18 4.46
CA PHE A 368 -26.18 -19.97 3.49
C PHE A 368 -27.34 -20.68 4.19
N PRO A 369 -28.60 -20.40 3.84
CA PRO A 369 -29.60 -21.44 3.71
C PRO A 369 -29.53 -21.99 2.27
N TYR A 370 -29.48 -23.31 2.14
CA TYR A 370 -29.61 -24.12 0.91
C TYR A 370 -28.34 -24.64 0.20
N LYS A 371 -28.30 -25.98 0.19
CA LYS A 371 -27.47 -26.87 -0.64
C LYS A 371 -27.73 -26.63 -2.13
N PHE A 372 -26.80 -25.98 -2.84
CA PHE A 372 -26.63 -26.20 -4.28
C PHE A 372 -25.14 -26.32 -4.60
N PHE A 373 -24.72 -27.53 -4.96
CA PHE A 373 -23.34 -27.84 -5.34
C PHE A 373 -23.11 -27.41 -6.80
N SER A 374 -22.55 -26.22 -7.01
CA SER A 374 -21.95 -25.81 -8.28
C SER A 374 -20.43 -25.99 -8.24
N LYS A 375 -19.83 -26.36 -9.37
CA LYS A 375 -18.38 -26.55 -9.59
C LYS A 375 -17.60 -25.22 -9.69
N HIS A 376 -18.25 -24.08 -9.56
CA HIS A 376 -17.66 -22.75 -9.66
C HIS A 376 -17.77 -22.03 -8.31
N ARG A 377 -16.94 -22.42 -7.35
CA ARG A 377 -16.87 -21.77 -6.03
C ARG A 377 -15.50 -21.15 -5.88
N PHE A 378 -15.43 -19.83 -5.97
CA PHE A 378 -14.19 -19.11 -6.11
C PHE A 378 -13.61 -18.65 -4.76
N PHE A 379 -14.43 -18.26 -3.77
CA PHE A 379 -13.88 -17.86 -2.46
C PHE A 379 -14.46 -18.58 -1.21
N ASP A 380 -15.00 -19.79 -1.36
CA ASP A 380 -15.44 -20.67 -0.26
C ASP A 380 -14.33 -21.09 0.75
N ARG A 381 -13.09 -20.60 0.60
CA ARG A 381 -11.90 -21.03 1.36
C ARG A 381 -11.06 -19.87 1.93
N ILE A 382 -11.70 -18.77 2.33
CA ILE A 382 -11.03 -17.72 3.11
C ILE A 382 -11.34 -17.97 4.58
N ASP A 383 -10.55 -18.82 5.24
CA ASP A 383 -10.34 -18.65 6.67
C ASP A 383 -9.37 -17.47 6.84
N ILE A 384 -9.82 -16.47 7.60
CA ILE A 384 -9.04 -15.33 8.08
C ILE A 384 -8.39 -15.72 9.40
#